data_AF-Q0F2Z0-F1
#
_entry.id   AF-Q0F2Z0-F1
#
_cell.length_a   1.000
_cell.length_b   1.000
_cell.length_c   1.000
_cell.angle_alpha   90.00
_cell.angle_beta   90.00
_cell.angle_gamma   90.00
#
_symmetry.space_group_name_H-M   'P 1'
#
loop_
_entity.id
_entity.type
_entity.pdbx_description
1 polymer ?
#
loop_
_entity_poly.entity_id
_entity_poly.type
_entity_poly.pdbx_seq_one_letter_code
_entity_poly.pdbx_strand_id
1 'polypeptide(L)'
;MPHISHYVIILWLIIGASVGAMDLLYPDRCYYQPMINDGKPVDKQSGVCLYYIHDPMCSWCWAFQPAWKALRSLLPGSIPVRYLLGGLAPDSDTPMPDAMQQTIRAHWRRIEQVVPGTLFNYDFWEQCTPRRSTWPACRAVIAARAQDVQAEEGMICRIGEAYYRDARNPSDAAVLIDCALALGLDGERFRHDLNAPETRLQLTAETELARKMGVTGFPSLILRRDSGLMAVPVDYRDAGTMQAAILRG
;
A
#
# COMPACT_ATOMS: atom_id res chain seq x y z
N MET A 1 35.03 -36.40 41.43
CA MET A 1 35.38 -35.03 41.00
C MET A 1 36.17 -35.12 39.70
N PRO A 2 36.12 -34.09 38.84
CA PRO A 2 34.99 -33.73 37.96
C PRO A 2 35.01 -34.64 36.70
N HIS A 3 34.53 -34.35 35.48
CA HIS A 3 33.71 -33.25 34.91
C HIS A 3 32.70 -33.88 33.91
N ILE A 4 32.06 -33.06 33.06
CA ILE A 4 31.13 -33.46 31.98
C ILE A 4 31.40 -32.59 30.75
N SER A 5 31.31 -33.19 29.54
CA SER A 5 31.09 -32.50 28.26
C SER A 5 30.51 -33.53 27.27
N HIS A 6 29.19 -33.65 27.06
CA HIS A 6 28.31 -32.78 26.27
C HIS A 6 28.80 -32.49 24.84
N TYR A 7 28.56 -33.42 23.88
CA TYR A 7 28.32 -33.07 22.46
C TYR A 7 27.71 -34.22 21.62
N VAL A 8 26.69 -34.90 22.15
CA VAL A 8 25.73 -35.71 21.36
C VAL A 8 24.34 -35.45 21.95
N ILE A 9 23.28 -35.53 21.13
CA ILE A 9 21.88 -35.13 21.43
C ILE A 9 21.63 -33.61 21.26
N ILE A 10 21.73 -33.10 20.03
CA ILE A 10 20.77 -32.12 19.48
C ILE A 10 20.44 -32.53 18.03
N LEU A 11 19.54 -33.49 17.90
CA LEU A 11 18.71 -33.67 16.71
C LEU A 11 17.26 -33.66 17.23
N TRP A 12 16.36 -32.94 16.56
CA TRP A 12 15.00 -32.60 17.01
C TRP A 12 14.91 -31.57 18.14
N LEU A 13 14.68 -30.29 17.79
CA LEU A 13 13.80 -29.31 18.50
C LEU A 13 13.96 -27.84 18.00
N ILE A 14 13.75 -27.55 16.71
CA ILE A 14 13.28 -26.21 16.26
C ILE A 14 12.27 -26.38 15.09
N ILE A 15 11.11 -26.96 15.39
CA ILE A 15 9.88 -26.73 14.64
C ILE A 15 8.88 -26.19 15.66
N GLY A 16 8.29 -25.01 15.41
CA GLY A 16 7.32 -24.40 16.31
C GLY A 16 7.77 -23.09 16.98
N ALA A 17 8.20 -22.10 16.18
CA ALA A 17 8.01 -20.72 16.59
C ALA A 17 6.51 -20.40 16.45
N SER A 18 5.78 -20.44 17.56
CA SER A 18 4.35 -20.13 17.57
C SER A 18 4.11 -18.63 17.41
N VAL A 19 2.92 -18.29 16.90
CA VAL A 19 2.51 -16.91 16.54
C VAL A 19 2.62 -15.92 17.72
N GLY A 20 2.57 -16.39 18.97
CA GLY A 20 2.56 -15.55 20.17
C GLY A 20 3.87 -14.83 20.53
N ALA A 21 4.98 -15.06 19.82
CA ALA A 21 6.25 -14.39 20.12
C ALA A 21 6.32 -12.93 19.61
N MET A 22 5.50 -12.54 18.62
CA MET A 22 5.49 -11.18 18.06
C MET A 22 4.57 -10.21 18.82
N ASP A 23 3.54 -10.72 19.51
CA ASP A 23 2.56 -9.87 20.24
C ASP A 23 3.17 -9.14 21.45
N LEU A 24 4.28 -9.65 22.01
CA LEU A 24 4.93 -9.09 23.20
C LEU A 24 5.83 -7.87 22.95
N LEU A 25 6.01 -7.44 21.69
CA LEU A 25 6.88 -6.30 21.34
C LEU A 25 6.14 -5.04 20.88
N TYR A 26 4.86 -5.11 20.50
CA TYR A 26 4.12 -3.96 19.95
C TYR A 26 2.60 -3.98 20.25
N PRO A 27 2.18 -3.66 21.48
CA PRO A 27 0.80 -3.86 21.94
C PRO A 27 -0.28 -2.99 21.26
N ASP A 28 0.08 -1.86 20.63
CA ASP A 28 -0.88 -0.90 20.06
C ASP A 28 -1.13 -1.05 18.54
N ARG A 29 -0.62 -2.10 17.90
CA ARG A 29 -0.70 -2.22 16.43
C ARG A 29 -2.03 -2.82 15.98
N CYS A 30 -2.96 -1.94 15.61
CA CYS A 30 -4.20 -2.30 14.91
C CYS A 30 -3.88 -2.79 13.48
N TYR A 31 -3.46 -4.05 13.34
CA TYR A 31 -3.32 -4.72 12.04
C TYR A 31 -4.59 -5.48 11.67
N TYR A 32 -4.92 -5.52 10.37
CA TYR A 32 -5.80 -6.55 9.84
C TYR A 32 -4.96 -7.78 9.55
N GLN A 33 -4.84 -8.63 10.55
CA GLN A 33 -4.81 -10.06 10.25
C GLN A 33 -6.19 -10.41 9.67
N PRO A 34 -6.28 -11.17 8.55
CA PRO A 34 -7.54 -11.77 8.15
C PRO A 34 -7.92 -12.86 9.17
N MET A 35 -8.60 -12.44 10.24
CA MET A 35 -9.05 -13.29 11.35
C MET A 35 -10.20 -14.21 10.90
N ILE A 36 -9.87 -15.19 10.07
CA ILE A 36 -10.71 -16.37 9.84
C ILE A 36 -10.57 -17.26 11.08
N ASN A 37 -11.51 -17.13 12.02
CA ASN A 37 -11.67 -18.10 13.11
C ASN A 37 -12.96 -18.88 12.86
N ASP A 38 -12.84 -20.22 12.73
CA ASP A 38 -13.95 -21.17 12.55
C ASP A 38 -15.03 -20.78 11.52
N GLY A 39 -14.61 -20.14 10.41
CA GLY A 39 -15.49 -19.82 9.28
C GLY A 39 -16.60 -18.79 9.57
N LYS A 40 -16.50 -18.02 10.66
CA LYS A 40 -17.48 -16.98 11.02
C LYS A 40 -16.91 -15.57 10.88
N PRO A 41 -17.72 -14.56 10.48
CA PRO A 41 -17.28 -13.17 10.50
C PRO A 41 -17.06 -12.70 11.95
N VAL A 42 -15.86 -12.22 12.26
CA VAL A 42 -15.59 -11.49 13.50
C VAL A 42 -16.07 -10.04 13.33
N ASP A 43 -17.27 -9.75 13.83
CA ASP A 43 -17.81 -8.38 13.88
C ASP A 43 -17.14 -7.55 15.01
N LYS A 44 -17.12 -6.23 14.81
CA LYS A 44 -16.59 -5.17 15.70
C LYS A 44 -15.09 -5.20 15.96
N GLN A 45 -14.34 -4.83 14.92
CA GLN A 45 -13.12 -4.03 15.05
C GLN A 45 -13.41 -2.72 15.82
N SER A 46 -13.14 -2.66 17.12
CA SER A 46 -13.30 -1.48 17.99
C SER A 46 -12.12 -0.49 17.92
N GLY A 47 -12.34 0.75 18.37
CA GLY A 47 -11.34 1.80 18.47
C GLY A 47 -11.18 2.66 17.21
N VAL A 48 -10.35 3.70 17.32
CA VAL A 48 -10.08 4.65 16.22
C VAL A 48 -9.06 4.09 15.22
N CYS A 49 -9.22 4.38 13.93
CA CYS A 49 -8.20 4.12 12.89
C CYS A 49 -8.48 4.99 11.66
N LEU A 50 -7.45 5.59 11.07
CA LEU A 50 -7.55 6.24 9.76
C LEU A 50 -7.07 5.29 8.66
N TYR A 51 -7.98 4.90 7.78
CA TYR A 51 -7.64 4.18 6.56
C TYR A 51 -7.26 5.16 5.45
N TYR A 52 -6.12 4.92 4.80
CA TYR A 52 -5.73 5.59 3.55
C TYR A 52 -5.80 4.57 2.41
N ILE A 53 -6.77 4.78 1.52
CA ILE A 53 -7.04 3.91 0.39
C ILE A 53 -6.49 4.57 -0.87
N HIS A 54 -5.57 3.89 -1.55
CA HIS A 54 -4.87 4.43 -2.71
C HIS A 54 -4.51 3.35 -3.73
N ASP A 55 -3.98 3.76 -4.88
CA ASP A 55 -3.36 2.88 -5.86
C ASP A 55 -2.00 3.48 -6.28
N PRO A 56 -0.89 2.70 -6.33
CA PRO A 56 0.44 3.23 -6.67
C PRO A 56 0.54 3.86 -8.06
N MET A 57 -0.38 3.54 -8.98
CA MET A 57 -0.44 4.08 -10.34
C MET A 57 -1.59 5.10 -10.53
N CYS A 58 -2.20 5.58 -9.45
CA CYS A 58 -3.14 6.70 -9.49
C CYS A 58 -2.39 8.05 -9.40
N SER A 59 -2.47 8.87 -10.46
CA SER A 59 -1.77 10.16 -10.53
C SER A 59 -2.23 11.16 -9.48
N TRP A 60 -3.50 11.07 -9.05
CA TRP A 60 -4.01 11.85 -7.92
C TRP A 60 -3.44 11.35 -6.57
N CYS A 61 -3.19 10.06 -6.40
CA CYS A 61 -2.51 9.55 -5.18
C CYS A 61 -1.05 10.01 -5.13
N TRP A 62 -0.36 10.08 -6.27
CA TRP A 62 0.98 10.67 -6.38
C TRP A 62 0.99 12.15 -5.99
N ALA A 63 0.11 12.96 -6.59
CA ALA A 63 -0.04 14.38 -6.27
C ALA A 63 -0.42 14.64 -4.79
N PHE A 64 -1.08 13.67 -4.15
CA PHE A 64 -1.46 13.77 -2.74
C PHE A 64 -0.31 13.51 -1.76
N GLN A 65 0.80 12.87 -2.17
CA GLN A 65 1.88 12.48 -1.25
C GLN A 65 2.41 13.60 -0.34
N PRO A 66 2.62 14.86 -0.80
CA PRO A 66 3.07 15.94 0.08
C PRO A 66 2.05 16.31 1.17
N ALA A 67 0.77 16.43 0.80
CA ALA A 67 -0.31 16.72 1.73
C ALA A 67 -0.58 15.55 2.69
N TRP A 68 -0.46 14.32 2.20
CA TRP A 68 -0.51 13.11 3.01
C TRP A 68 0.60 13.07 4.05
N LYS A 69 1.85 13.36 3.66
CA LYS A 69 3.00 13.42 4.57
C LYS A 69 2.81 14.51 5.63
N ALA A 70 2.32 15.68 5.25
CA ALA A 70 1.98 16.75 6.19
C ALA A 70 0.89 16.32 7.18
N LEU A 71 -0.20 15.72 6.70
CA LEU A 71 -1.26 15.17 7.57
C LEU A 71 -0.71 14.09 8.52
N ARG A 72 0.11 13.18 8.01
CA ARG A 72 0.77 12.13 8.78
C ARG A 72 1.60 12.66 9.96
N SER A 73 2.21 13.83 9.80
CA SER A 73 2.98 14.53 10.85
C SER A 73 2.11 15.32 11.84
N LEU A 74 0.88 15.67 11.45
CA LEU A 74 -0.10 16.39 12.28
C LEU A 74 -1.02 15.45 13.08
N LEU A 75 -1.10 14.17 12.73
CA LEU A 75 -1.95 13.21 13.43
C LEU A 75 -1.35 12.80 14.80
N PRO A 76 -2.17 12.74 15.87
CA PRO A 76 -1.72 12.21 17.15
C PRO A 76 -1.46 10.70 17.03
N GLY A 77 -0.45 10.20 17.75
CA GLY A 77 -0.08 8.77 17.71
C GLY A 77 -1.18 7.80 18.16
N SER A 78 -2.22 8.30 18.85
CA SER A 78 -3.42 7.55 19.22
C SER A 78 -4.38 7.26 18.05
N ILE A 79 -4.17 7.84 16.87
CA ILE A 79 -4.90 7.52 15.64
C ILE A 79 -3.97 6.69 14.74
N PRO A 80 -4.00 5.34 14.83
CA PRO A 80 -3.22 4.50 13.95
C PRO A 80 -3.71 4.68 12.51
N VAL A 81 -2.76 4.60 11.58
CA VAL A 81 -2.99 4.75 10.15
C VAL A 81 -2.78 3.42 9.45
N ARG A 82 -3.66 3.08 8.52
CA ARG A 82 -3.61 1.82 7.78
C ARG A 82 -3.80 2.06 6.28
N TYR A 83 -2.85 1.57 5.50
CA TYR A 83 -2.95 1.56 4.04
C TYR A 83 -3.89 0.44 3.59
N LEU A 84 -4.64 0.68 2.51
CA LEU A 84 -5.37 -0.35 1.75
C LEU A 84 -5.18 -0.07 0.26
N LEU A 85 -4.83 -1.11 -0.49
CA LEU A 85 -4.68 -0.99 -1.93
C LEU A 85 -6.04 -1.11 -2.64
N GLY A 86 -6.35 -0.08 -3.42
CA GLY A 86 -7.64 0.11 -4.09
C GLY A 86 -7.80 -0.67 -5.41
N GLY A 87 -6.69 -1.09 -6.04
CA GLY A 87 -6.69 -1.95 -7.22
C GLY A 87 -7.42 -1.35 -8.43
N LEU A 88 -6.99 -0.16 -8.86
CA LEU A 88 -7.63 0.71 -9.84
C LEU A 88 -7.89 0.08 -11.23
N ALA A 89 -7.08 -0.89 -11.66
CA ALA A 89 -7.34 -1.69 -12.85
C ALA A 89 -6.71 -3.10 -12.75
N PRO A 90 -7.40 -4.16 -13.23
CA PRO A 90 -6.96 -5.54 -13.13
C PRO A 90 -5.72 -5.87 -13.98
N ASP A 91 -5.18 -7.08 -13.81
CA ASP A 91 -4.10 -7.60 -14.66
C ASP A 91 -4.51 -7.55 -16.16
N SER A 92 -3.67 -6.95 -17.00
CA SER A 92 -3.85 -6.91 -18.46
C SER A 92 -2.53 -6.69 -19.20
N ASP A 93 -2.31 -7.50 -20.24
CA ASP A 93 -1.19 -7.36 -21.19
C ASP A 93 -1.57 -6.53 -22.43
N THR A 94 -2.84 -6.15 -22.57
CA THR A 94 -3.32 -5.34 -23.70
C THR A 94 -2.77 -3.90 -23.61
N PRO A 95 -2.17 -3.36 -24.68
CA PRO A 95 -1.81 -1.94 -24.76
C PRO A 95 -3.02 -1.04 -24.48
N MET A 96 -2.79 0.04 -23.74
CA MET A 96 -3.81 1.00 -23.36
C MET A 96 -4.32 1.75 -24.61
N PRO A 97 -5.64 1.74 -24.92
CA PRO A 97 -6.18 2.46 -26.07
C PRO A 97 -5.90 3.96 -26.00
N ASP A 98 -5.61 4.60 -27.15
CA ASP A 98 -5.19 6.00 -27.23
C ASP A 98 -6.14 6.97 -26.55
N ALA A 99 -7.47 6.77 -26.67
CA ALA A 99 -8.46 7.60 -25.98
C ALA A 99 -8.32 7.55 -24.44
N MET A 100 -7.94 6.40 -23.89
CA MET A 100 -7.66 6.25 -22.46
C MET A 100 -6.32 6.89 -22.09
N GLN A 101 -5.29 6.75 -22.93
CA GLN A 101 -4.02 7.46 -22.73
C GLN A 101 -4.23 8.97 -22.71
N GLN A 102 -4.97 9.53 -23.68
CA GLN A 102 -5.32 10.96 -23.74
C GLN A 102 -6.07 11.42 -22.49
N THR A 103 -7.00 10.59 -21.98
CA THR A 103 -7.72 10.87 -20.73
C THR A 103 -6.77 10.96 -19.52
N ILE A 104 -5.83 10.02 -19.39
CA ILE A 104 -4.86 10.03 -18.27
C ILE A 104 -3.84 11.17 -18.43
N ARG A 105 -3.34 11.45 -19.64
CA ARG A 105 -2.52 12.64 -19.96
C ARG A 105 -3.26 13.93 -19.56
N ALA A 106 -4.57 14.02 -19.77
CA ALA A 106 -5.37 15.16 -19.35
C ALA A 106 -5.49 15.26 -17.82
N HIS A 107 -5.60 14.14 -17.10
CA HIS A 107 -5.53 14.14 -15.64
C HIS A 107 -4.17 14.66 -15.12
N TRP A 108 -3.05 14.24 -15.71
CA TRP A 108 -1.71 14.72 -15.34
C TRP A 108 -1.61 16.24 -15.49
N ARG A 109 -1.96 16.77 -16.67
CA ARG A 109 -1.99 18.23 -16.93
C ARG A 109 -2.89 18.97 -15.94
N ARG A 110 -4.05 18.39 -15.63
CA ARG A 110 -5.03 18.99 -14.72
C ARG A 110 -4.58 18.96 -13.25
N ILE A 111 -3.68 18.04 -12.89
CA ILE A 111 -3.02 17.98 -11.58
C ILE A 111 -1.96 19.08 -11.48
N GLU A 112 -1.06 19.19 -12.45
CA GLU A 112 0.01 20.21 -12.48
C GLU A 112 -0.56 21.64 -12.35
N GLN A 113 -1.77 21.86 -12.88
CA GLN A 113 -2.49 23.13 -12.79
C GLN A 113 -3.05 23.49 -11.39
N VAL A 114 -3.27 22.52 -10.47
CA VAL A 114 -3.92 22.80 -9.17
C VAL A 114 -3.26 22.21 -7.93
N VAL A 115 -2.27 21.34 -8.10
CA VAL A 115 -1.47 20.79 -7.00
C VAL A 115 -0.03 21.31 -7.16
N PRO A 116 0.29 22.49 -6.57
CA PRO A 116 1.58 23.14 -6.76
C PRO A 116 2.76 22.22 -6.44
N GLY A 117 3.80 22.26 -7.28
CA GLY A 117 4.98 21.41 -7.12
C GLY A 117 4.84 19.98 -7.62
N THR A 118 3.65 19.54 -8.06
CA THR A 118 3.53 18.28 -8.82
C THR A 118 3.95 18.52 -10.26
N LEU A 119 4.84 17.67 -10.78
CA LEU A 119 5.29 17.64 -12.16
C LEU A 119 5.29 16.19 -12.66
N PHE A 120 5.04 15.99 -13.95
CA PHE A 120 5.12 14.67 -14.60
C PHE A 120 6.13 14.67 -15.75
N ASN A 121 6.86 13.57 -15.88
CA ASN A 121 7.65 13.29 -17.07
C ASN A 121 6.75 12.70 -18.16
N TYR A 122 6.48 13.47 -19.21
CA TYR A 122 5.62 13.04 -20.32
C TYR A 122 6.31 12.08 -21.29
N ASP A 123 7.62 11.89 -21.21
CA ASP A 123 8.38 10.91 -22.01
C ASP A 123 7.82 9.48 -21.85
N PHE A 124 7.20 9.16 -20.70
CA PHE A 124 6.50 7.89 -20.47
C PHE A 124 5.58 7.52 -21.63
N TRP A 125 4.89 8.51 -22.20
CA TRP A 125 3.89 8.33 -23.23
C TRP A 125 4.45 8.09 -24.65
N GLU A 126 5.77 8.22 -24.81
CA GLU A 126 6.50 8.03 -26.06
C GLU A 126 7.51 6.88 -25.96
N GLN A 127 8.07 6.65 -24.77
CA GLN A 127 9.10 5.63 -24.50
C GLN A 127 8.52 4.29 -23.99
N CYS A 128 7.34 4.28 -23.35
CA CYS A 128 6.69 3.05 -22.90
C CYS A 128 5.53 2.64 -23.82
N THR A 129 5.13 1.37 -23.70
CA THR A 129 3.82 0.87 -24.16
C THR A 129 2.90 0.79 -22.94
N PRO A 130 2.07 1.80 -22.63
CA PRO A 130 1.30 1.84 -21.39
C PRO A 130 0.25 0.72 -21.39
N ARG A 131 -0.04 0.15 -20.21
CA ARG A 131 -1.15 -0.80 -20.02
C ARG A 131 -2.07 -0.31 -18.92
N ARG A 132 -3.36 -0.61 -19.02
CA ARG A 132 -4.32 -0.29 -17.96
C ARG A 132 -4.34 -1.42 -16.93
N SER A 133 -3.21 -1.62 -16.26
CA SER A 133 -2.99 -2.72 -15.31
C SER A 133 -2.25 -2.20 -14.08
N THR A 134 -2.94 -2.10 -12.95
CA THR A 134 -2.36 -1.55 -11.69
C THR A 134 -2.23 -2.57 -10.58
N TRP A 135 -2.91 -3.71 -10.70
CA TRP A 135 -2.77 -4.82 -9.76
C TRP A 135 -1.33 -5.36 -9.62
N PRO A 136 -0.46 -5.40 -10.64
CA PRO A 136 0.95 -5.76 -10.46
C PRO A 136 1.67 -4.81 -9.49
N ALA A 137 1.49 -3.50 -9.67
CA ALA A 137 2.04 -2.48 -8.79
C ALA A 137 1.45 -2.54 -7.37
N CYS A 138 0.17 -2.91 -7.22
CA CYS A 138 -0.42 -3.15 -5.91
C CYS A 138 0.20 -4.40 -5.23
N ARG A 139 0.32 -5.52 -5.95
CA ARG A 139 0.96 -6.73 -5.43
C ARG A 139 2.43 -6.50 -5.06
N ALA A 140 3.13 -5.63 -5.78
CA ALA A 140 4.49 -5.21 -5.46
C ALA A 140 4.61 -4.54 -4.08
N VAL A 141 3.65 -3.67 -3.72
CA VAL A 141 3.60 -3.06 -2.37
C VAL A 141 3.32 -4.12 -1.30
N ILE A 142 2.41 -5.07 -1.55
CA ILE A 142 2.13 -6.18 -0.62
C ILE A 142 3.36 -7.07 -0.44
N ALA A 143 4.05 -7.45 -1.52
CA ALA A 143 5.25 -8.27 -1.49
C ALA A 143 6.41 -7.58 -0.76
N ALA A 144 6.60 -6.27 -0.95
CA ALA A 144 7.56 -5.48 -0.19
C ALA A 144 7.23 -5.48 1.32
N ARG A 145 5.97 -5.20 1.67
CA ARG A 145 5.47 -5.21 3.06
C ARG A 145 5.59 -6.57 3.74
N ALA A 146 5.53 -7.67 2.98
CA ALA A 146 5.72 -9.03 3.47
C ALA A 146 7.19 -9.36 3.78
N GLN A 147 8.16 -8.62 3.23
CA GLN A 147 9.57 -8.71 3.63
C GLN A 147 9.87 -7.81 4.83
N ASP A 148 9.48 -6.53 4.76
CA ASP A 148 9.56 -5.57 5.85
C ASP A 148 8.34 -4.63 5.81
N VAL A 149 7.65 -4.51 6.94
CA VAL A 149 6.48 -3.62 7.06
C VAL A 149 6.85 -2.14 6.86
N GLN A 150 8.10 -1.72 7.11
CA GLN A 150 8.58 -0.36 6.82
C GLN A 150 8.79 -0.11 5.31
N ALA A 151 8.88 -1.16 4.49
CA ALA A 151 9.08 -1.03 3.04
C ALA A 151 7.80 -0.66 2.27
N GLU A 152 6.61 -0.69 2.88
CA GLU A 152 5.33 -0.34 2.24
C GLU A 152 5.36 1.07 1.64
N GLU A 153 5.62 2.10 2.47
CA GLU A 153 5.67 3.50 2.01
C GLU A 153 6.83 3.74 1.03
N GLY A 154 7.99 3.09 1.26
CA GLY A 154 9.12 3.14 0.35
C GLY A 154 8.77 2.61 -1.05
N MET A 155 8.08 1.47 -1.12
CA MET A 155 7.68 0.85 -2.38
C MET A 155 6.65 1.68 -3.15
N ILE A 156 5.68 2.27 -2.43
CA ILE A 156 4.71 3.21 -3.01
C ILE A 156 5.44 4.42 -3.62
N CYS A 157 6.44 4.96 -2.91
CA CYS A 157 7.26 6.07 -3.41
C CYS A 157 8.04 5.67 -4.67
N ARG A 158 8.81 4.57 -4.63
CA ARG A 158 9.63 4.11 -5.77
C ARG A 158 8.81 3.82 -7.02
N ILE A 159 7.63 3.21 -6.88
CA ILE A 159 6.71 2.98 -8.00
C ILE A 159 6.23 4.31 -8.60
N GLY A 160 5.92 5.30 -7.75
CA GLY A 160 5.54 6.64 -8.19
C GLY A 160 6.68 7.37 -8.90
N GLU A 161 7.90 7.31 -8.38
CA GLU A 161 9.10 7.88 -9.03
C GLU A 161 9.34 7.24 -10.40
N ALA A 162 9.35 5.91 -10.46
CA ALA A 162 9.56 5.16 -11.70
C ALA A 162 8.53 5.55 -12.78
N TYR A 163 7.25 5.70 -12.39
CA TYR A 163 6.18 6.05 -13.32
C TYR A 163 6.22 7.53 -13.75
N TYR A 164 6.17 8.43 -12.77
CA TYR A 164 5.84 9.84 -12.99
C TYR A 164 7.08 10.72 -13.21
N ARG A 165 8.28 10.21 -12.93
CA ARG A 165 9.54 10.96 -13.09
C ARG A 165 10.51 10.27 -14.05
N ASP A 166 10.65 8.95 -13.95
CA ASP A 166 11.67 8.20 -14.70
C ASP A 166 11.16 7.61 -16.02
N ALA A 167 9.90 7.85 -16.38
CA ALA A 167 9.26 7.38 -17.62
C ALA A 167 9.26 5.84 -17.80
N ARG A 168 9.23 5.07 -16.70
CA ARG A 168 9.19 3.59 -16.66
C ARG A 168 7.77 3.09 -16.37
N ASN A 169 7.40 1.92 -16.85
CA ASN A 169 6.05 1.38 -16.72
C ASN A 169 5.90 0.40 -15.53
N PRO A 170 5.18 0.74 -14.44
CA PRO A 170 5.00 -0.16 -13.31
C PRO A 170 4.03 -1.31 -13.55
N SER A 171 3.45 -1.43 -14.75
CA SER A 171 2.77 -2.67 -15.17
C SER A 171 3.78 -3.79 -15.45
N ASP A 172 5.06 -3.46 -15.67
CA ASP A 172 6.13 -4.41 -16.01
C ASP A 172 6.83 -4.92 -14.74
N ALA A 173 6.86 -6.26 -14.58
CA ALA A 173 7.44 -6.89 -13.40
C ALA A 173 8.92 -6.53 -13.17
N ALA A 174 9.69 -6.31 -14.24
CA ALA A 174 11.09 -5.86 -14.14
C ALA A 174 11.22 -4.51 -13.42
N VAL A 175 10.40 -3.52 -13.77
CA VAL A 175 10.39 -2.20 -13.12
C VAL A 175 10.05 -2.32 -11.64
N LEU A 176 9.10 -3.20 -11.28
CA LEU A 176 8.73 -3.46 -9.90
C LEU A 176 9.85 -4.14 -9.10
N ILE A 177 10.56 -5.09 -9.71
CA ILE A 177 11.72 -5.77 -9.09
C ILE A 177 12.88 -4.79 -8.87
N ASP A 178 13.17 -3.93 -9.85
CA ASP A 178 14.18 -2.87 -9.71
C ASP A 178 13.83 -1.92 -8.56
N CYS A 179 12.56 -1.56 -8.38
CA CYS A 179 12.09 -0.74 -7.26
C CYS A 179 12.33 -1.43 -5.90
N ALA A 180 12.09 -2.74 -5.81
CA ALA A 180 12.34 -3.52 -4.60
C ALA A 180 13.85 -3.62 -4.28
N LEU A 181 14.69 -3.89 -5.30
CA LEU A 181 16.15 -3.91 -5.16
C LEU A 181 16.71 -2.54 -4.73
N ALA A 182 16.14 -1.45 -5.24
CA ALA A 182 16.50 -0.07 -4.83
C ALA A 182 16.05 0.30 -3.40
N LEU A 183 15.36 -0.59 -2.70
CA LEU A 183 15.03 -0.51 -1.27
C LEU A 183 15.85 -1.50 -0.42
N GLY A 184 16.73 -2.29 -1.03
CA GLY A 184 17.53 -3.32 -0.34
C GLY A 184 16.78 -4.61 -0.01
N LEU A 185 15.63 -4.85 -0.66
CA LEU A 185 14.84 -6.08 -0.49
C LEU A 185 15.47 -7.28 -1.21
N ASP A 186 15.14 -8.49 -0.76
CA ASP A 186 15.55 -9.72 -1.43
C ASP A 186 14.81 -9.84 -2.77
N GLY A 187 15.55 -9.70 -3.87
CA GLY A 187 15.02 -9.69 -5.23
C GLY A 187 14.44 -11.03 -5.71
N GLU A 188 14.96 -12.16 -5.24
CA GLU A 188 14.46 -13.48 -5.67
C GLU A 188 13.21 -13.87 -4.88
N ARG A 189 13.21 -13.61 -3.57
CA ARG A 189 11.97 -13.67 -2.77
C ARG A 189 10.92 -12.72 -3.32
N PHE A 190 11.29 -11.49 -3.67
CA PHE A 190 10.34 -10.51 -4.22
C PHE A 190 9.77 -10.95 -5.57
N ARG A 191 10.61 -11.50 -6.47
CA ARG A 191 10.21 -12.05 -7.77
C ARG A 191 9.18 -13.17 -7.63
N HIS A 192 9.36 -14.05 -6.63
CA HIS A 192 8.39 -15.08 -6.26
C HIS A 192 7.10 -14.46 -5.71
N ASP A 193 7.21 -13.65 -4.65
CA ASP A 193 6.08 -13.13 -3.88
C ASP A 193 5.18 -12.17 -4.70
N LEU A 194 5.72 -11.46 -5.71
CA LEU A 194 5.00 -10.50 -6.57
C LEU A 194 3.74 -11.08 -7.24
N ASN A 195 3.72 -12.37 -7.56
CA ASN A 195 2.58 -13.02 -8.22
C ASN A 195 2.04 -14.25 -7.46
N ALA A 196 2.57 -14.52 -6.26
CA ALA A 196 2.17 -15.63 -5.41
C ALA A 196 0.65 -15.60 -5.08
N PRO A 197 0.01 -16.76 -4.87
CA PRO A 197 -1.41 -16.85 -4.52
C PRO A 197 -1.79 -16.00 -3.30
N GLU A 198 -0.94 -15.98 -2.27
CA GLU A 198 -1.14 -15.26 -1.01
C GLU A 198 -1.17 -13.75 -1.24
N THR A 199 -0.25 -13.23 -2.05
CA THR A 199 -0.19 -11.80 -2.46
C THR A 199 -1.42 -11.40 -3.28
N ARG A 200 -1.92 -12.30 -4.15
CA ARG A 200 -3.17 -12.08 -4.89
C ARG A 200 -4.39 -12.06 -3.96
N LEU A 201 -4.48 -13.00 -3.02
CA LEU A 201 -5.55 -13.08 -2.03
C LEU A 201 -5.58 -11.85 -1.11
N GLN A 202 -4.41 -11.37 -0.68
CA GLN A 202 -4.29 -10.14 0.12
C GLN A 202 -4.78 -8.91 -0.66
N LEU A 203 -4.46 -8.79 -1.95
CA LEU A 203 -4.98 -7.69 -2.78
C LEU A 203 -6.51 -7.78 -2.92
N THR A 204 -7.06 -8.96 -3.12
CA THR A 204 -8.53 -9.17 -3.14
C THR A 204 -9.15 -8.74 -1.81
N ALA A 205 -8.57 -9.13 -0.68
CA ALA A 205 -9.07 -8.74 0.65
C ALA A 205 -9.05 -7.22 0.89
N GLU A 206 -7.98 -6.53 0.50
CA GLU A 206 -7.88 -5.06 0.65
C GLU A 206 -8.83 -4.30 -0.27
N THR A 207 -8.92 -4.69 -1.55
CA THR A 207 -9.83 -4.06 -2.52
C THR A 207 -11.30 -4.30 -2.16
N GLU A 208 -11.64 -5.48 -1.63
CA GLU A 208 -12.97 -5.73 -1.09
C GLU A 208 -13.26 -4.93 0.18
N LEU A 209 -12.28 -4.78 1.09
CA LEU A 209 -12.45 -3.99 2.30
C LEU A 209 -12.69 -2.51 1.97
N ALA A 210 -11.90 -1.95 1.05
CA ALA A 210 -12.11 -0.60 0.52
C ALA A 210 -13.52 -0.43 -0.08
N ARG A 211 -13.98 -1.40 -0.88
CA ARG A 211 -15.35 -1.39 -1.45
C ARG A 211 -16.43 -1.49 -0.37
N LYS A 212 -16.24 -2.32 0.67
CA LYS A 212 -17.14 -2.44 1.84
C LYS A 212 -17.19 -1.15 2.67
N MET A 213 -16.13 -0.33 2.65
CA MET A 213 -16.09 1.02 3.23
C MET A 213 -16.74 2.10 2.33
N GLY A 214 -17.30 1.72 1.17
CA GLY A 214 -17.96 2.65 0.24
C GLY A 214 -17.00 3.47 -0.63
N VAL A 215 -15.72 3.10 -0.71
CA VAL A 215 -14.73 3.82 -1.52
C VAL A 215 -14.97 3.57 -3.02
N THR A 216 -15.13 4.66 -3.77
CA THR A 216 -15.37 4.65 -5.23
C THR A 216 -14.27 5.33 -6.04
N GLY A 217 -13.28 5.94 -5.40
CA GLY A 217 -12.17 6.64 -6.05
C GLY A 217 -10.97 6.83 -5.13
N PHE A 218 -9.82 7.22 -5.71
CA PHE A 218 -8.54 7.33 -5.00
C PHE A 218 -7.88 8.69 -5.26
N PRO A 219 -7.17 9.28 -4.29
CA PRO A 219 -7.03 8.84 -2.89
C PRO A 219 -8.35 8.97 -2.12
N SER A 220 -8.55 8.12 -1.11
CA SER A 220 -9.65 8.23 -0.14
C SER A 220 -9.13 8.06 1.28
N LEU A 221 -9.69 8.84 2.21
CA LEU A 221 -9.42 8.76 3.65
C LEU A 221 -10.72 8.38 4.38
N ILE A 222 -10.70 7.28 5.13
CA ILE A 222 -11.86 6.81 5.92
C ILE A 222 -11.46 6.70 7.39
N LEU A 223 -12.07 7.51 8.24
CA LEU A 223 -11.93 7.40 9.69
C LEU A 223 -12.93 6.37 10.23
N ARG A 224 -12.41 5.32 10.88
CA ARG A 224 -13.20 4.38 11.69
C ARG A 224 -13.17 4.82 13.15
N ARG A 225 -14.32 4.78 13.81
CA ARG A 225 -14.51 4.82 15.27
C ARG A 225 -15.59 3.82 15.69
N ASP A 226 -15.84 3.71 16.99
CA ASP A 226 -16.94 2.89 17.53
C ASP A 226 -18.33 3.38 17.08
N SER A 227 -18.44 4.65 16.67
CA SER A 227 -19.64 5.24 16.04
C SER A 227 -19.85 4.86 14.57
N GLY A 228 -18.85 4.25 13.91
CA GLY A 228 -18.93 3.81 12.51
C GLY A 228 -17.78 4.32 11.64
N LEU A 229 -18.07 4.46 10.34
CA LEU A 229 -17.13 4.96 9.32
C LEU A 229 -17.52 6.38 8.88
N MET A 230 -16.53 7.27 8.78
CA MET A 230 -16.67 8.62 8.25
C MET A 230 -15.66 8.85 7.12
N ALA A 231 -16.14 9.33 5.97
CA ALA A 231 -15.25 9.81 4.92
C ALA A 231 -14.63 11.16 5.30
N VAL A 232 -13.31 11.26 5.23
CA VAL A 232 -12.56 12.49 5.45
C VAL A 232 -12.30 13.14 4.09
N PRO A 233 -12.79 14.37 3.84
CA PRO A 233 -12.52 15.06 2.58
C PRO A 233 -11.02 15.24 2.35
N VAL A 234 -10.54 14.92 1.14
CA VAL A 234 -9.14 15.06 0.77
C VAL A 234 -8.86 16.51 0.32
N ASP A 235 -7.85 17.12 0.93
CA ASP A 235 -7.31 18.42 0.52
C ASP A 235 -5.84 18.25 0.10
N TYR A 236 -5.52 18.67 -1.13
CA TYR A 236 -4.19 18.54 -1.73
C TYR A 236 -3.22 19.65 -1.33
N ARG A 237 -3.70 20.68 -0.60
CA ARG A 237 -2.95 21.91 -0.31
C ARG A 237 -2.88 22.22 1.18
N ASP A 238 -3.92 21.88 1.95
CA ASP A 238 -3.98 22.13 3.39
C ASP A 238 -4.26 20.85 4.18
N ALA A 239 -3.23 20.32 4.85
CA ALA A 239 -3.38 19.17 5.74
C ALA A 239 -4.16 19.48 7.04
N GLY A 240 -4.25 20.75 7.42
CA GLY A 240 -5.00 21.20 8.59
C GLY A 240 -6.51 21.03 8.43
N THR A 241 -7.06 21.19 7.22
CA THR A 241 -8.50 20.94 6.97
C THR A 241 -8.85 19.48 7.21
N MET A 242 -8.01 18.56 6.71
CA MET A 242 -8.14 17.12 6.91
C MET A 242 -7.95 16.70 8.37
N GLN A 243 -6.90 17.22 9.05
CA GLN A 243 -6.66 16.98 10.47
C GLN A 243 -7.86 17.43 11.31
N ALA A 244 -8.38 18.64 11.06
CA ALA A 244 -9.51 19.18 11.79
C ALA A 244 -10.82 18.41 11.53
N ALA A 245 -11.00 17.81 10.34
CA ALA A 245 -12.10 16.87 10.10
C ALA A 245 -11.94 15.59 10.93
N ILE A 246 -10.74 15.01 10.97
CA ILE A 246 -10.41 13.78 11.73
C ILE A 246 -10.56 13.96 13.26
N LEU A 247 -10.28 15.16 13.77
CA LEU A 247 -10.40 15.45 15.20
C LEU A 247 -11.82 15.83 15.65
N ARG A 248 -12.72 16.21 14.73
CA ARG A 248 -14.13 16.56 15.04
C ARG A 248 -15.10 15.38 14.90
N GLY A 249 -14.88 14.51 13.93
CA GLY A 249 -15.63 13.26 13.76
C GLY A 249 -15.06 12.16 14.64
#